data_AF-A0A1R4I4W3-F1
#
_entry.id   AF-A0A1R4I4W3-F1
#
_cell.length_a   1.000
_cell.length_b   1.000
_cell.length_c   1.000
_cell.angle_alpha   90.00
_cell.angle_beta   90.00
_cell.angle_gamma   90.00
#
_symmetry.space_group_name_H-M   'P 1'
#
loop_
_entity.id
_entity.type
_entity.pdbx_description
1 polymer ?
#
loop_
_entity_poly.entity_id
_entity_poly.type
_entity_poly.pdbx_seq_one_letter_code
_entity_poly.pdbx_strand_id
1 'polypeptide(L)'
;MTESGQPIRGAAVRLHELTGKSANAAGKWLKGESMPTPENLQKICHWLNVREEWLEYGREPMRRGAASSEPYRVEEHAQELAQLASPRSLRMLNNIAQAAQDGRLTEDDLILLEQIANRIAARPAEKTYERRQSNQERLKAKLGNNDLSAERNRPAGAATEPEAGGD
;
A
#
# COMPACT_ATOMS: atom_id res chain seq x y z
N MET A 1 -15.58 -13.86 20.98
CA MET A 1 -15.10 -14.44 19.71
C MET A 1 -13.70 -13.93 19.50
N THR A 2 -12.71 -14.79 19.23
CA THR A 2 -11.39 -14.31 18.80
C THR A 2 -11.42 -13.98 17.31
N GLU A 3 -10.56 -13.08 16.84
CA GLU A 3 -10.41 -12.69 15.42
C GLU A 3 -10.12 -13.87 14.47
N SER A 4 -9.79 -15.05 15.01
CA SER A 4 -9.66 -16.30 14.26
C SER A 4 -10.99 -17.06 14.02
N GLY A 5 -12.13 -16.54 14.49
CA GLY A 5 -13.43 -17.20 14.35
C GLY A 5 -13.61 -18.46 15.22
N GLN A 6 -12.68 -18.72 16.15
CA GLN A 6 -12.73 -19.90 17.01
C GLN A 6 -13.45 -19.61 18.34
N PRO A 7 -14.32 -20.53 18.82
CA PRO A 7 -14.98 -20.37 20.10
C PRO A 7 -13.98 -20.62 21.26
N ILE A 8 -13.82 -19.63 22.14
CA ILE A 8 -12.99 -19.73 23.37
C ILE A 8 -13.53 -20.81 24.33
N ARG A 9 -14.86 -21.05 24.30
CA ARG A 9 -15.54 -22.02 25.14
C ARG A 9 -15.19 -23.44 24.69
N GLY A 10 -14.46 -24.19 25.52
CA GLY A 10 -14.05 -25.57 25.23
C GLY A 10 -12.62 -25.73 24.66
N ALA A 11 -11.83 -24.66 24.58
CA ALA A 11 -10.46 -24.73 24.08
C ALA A 11 -9.58 -25.74 24.86
N ALA A 12 -9.74 -25.82 26.18
CA ALA A 12 -9.01 -26.79 27.01
C ALA A 12 -9.36 -28.26 26.68
N VAL A 13 -10.62 -28.53 26.32
CA VAL A 13 -11.09 -29.86 25.92
C VAL A 13 -10.52 -30.24 24.55
N ARG A 14 -10.49 -29.28 23.62
CA ARG A 14 -9.92 -29.49 22.27
C ARG A 14 -8.41 -29.69 22.32
N LEU A 15 -7.72 -28.95 23.18
CA LEU A 15 -6.29 -29.15 23.42
C LEU A 15 -6.02 -30.51 24.08
N HIS A 16 -6.89 -30.97 24.97
CA HIS A 16 -6.83 -32.32 25.53
C HIS A 16 -6.95 -33.38 24.43
N GLU A 17 -7.96 -33.27 23.55
CA GLU A 17 -8.15 -34.16 22.39
C GLU A 17 -6.94 -34.13 21.44
N LEU A 18 -6.37 -32.95 21.19
CA LEU A 18 -5.27 -32.74 20.26
C LEU A 18 -3.91 -33.25 20.78
N THR A 19 -3.64 -33.06 22.07
CA THR A 19 -2.31 -33.33 22.66
C THR A 19 -2.28 -34.61 23.50
N GLY A 20 -3.45 -35.18 23.81
CA GLY A 20 -3.58 -36.32 24.74
C GLY A 20 -3.21 -35.98 26.18
N LYS A 21 -2.97 -34.69 26.52
CA LYS A 21 -2.66 -34.23 27.88
C LYS A 21 -3.93 -33.81 28.60
N SER A 22 -3.94 -33.88 29.93
CA SER A 22 -5.14 -33.60 30.73
C SER A 22 -5.73 -32.20 30.46
N ALA A 23 -7.04 -32.06 30.57
CA ALA A 23 -7.72 -30.77 30.41
C ALA A 23 -7.21 -29.70 31.38
N ASN A 24 -6.69 -30.10 32.56
CA ASN A 24 -6.04 -29.22 33.51
C ASN A 24 -4.70 -28.69 32.99
N ALA A 25 -3.87 -29.53 32.36
CA ALA A 25 -2.62 -29.09 31.74
C ALA A 25 -2.89 -28.13 30.58
N ALA A 26 -3.85 -28.47 29.71
CA ALA A 26 -4.31 -27.59 28.64
C ALA A 26 -4.85 -26.25 29.17
N GLY A 27 -5.59 -26.27 30.27
CA GLY A 27 -6.09 -25.06 30.93
C GLY A 27 -4.96 -24.16 31.44
N LYS A 28 -3.86 -24.73 31.96
CA LYS A 28 -2.68 -23.97 32.38
C LYS A 28 -1.93 -23.35 31.20
N TRP A 29 -1.85 -24.05 30.06
CA TRP A 29 -1.25 -23.49 28.83
C TRP A 29 -2.05 -22.29 28.31
N LEU A 30 -3.37 -22.38 28.29
CA LEU A 30 -4.25 -21.30 27.83
C LEU A 30 -4.16 -20.03 28.70
N LYS A 31 -3.84 -20.19 29.99
CA LYS A 31 -3.64 -19.08 30.93
C LYS A 31 -2.19 -18.57 30.98
N GLY A 32 -1.26 -19.25 30.30
CA GLY A 32 0.17 -18.96 30.38
C GLY A 32 0.83 -19.36 31.72
N GLU A 33 0.16 -20.16 32.55
CA GLU A 33 0.70 -20.61 33.85
C GLU A 33 1.78 -21.69 33.71
N SER A 34 1.84 -22.36 32.55
CA SER A 34 2.86 -23.36 32.23
C SER A 34 3.07 -23.46 30.72
N MET A 35 4.24 -23.94 30.28
CA MET A 35 4.53 -24.17 28.86
C MET A 35 4.32 -25.64 28.45
N PRO A 36 3.77 -25.91 27.24
CA PRO A 36 3.70 -27.25 26.68
C PRO A 36 5.10 -27.76 26.28
N THR A 37 5.25 -29.07 26.15
CA THR A 37 6.47 -29.67 25.57
C THR A 37 6.58 -29.35 24.07
N PRO A 38 7.77 -29.37 23.46
CA PRO A 38 7.94 -29.04 22.03
C PRO A 38 7.01 -29.80 21.09
N GLU A 39 6.82 -31.11 21.32
CA GLU A 39 5.90 -31.94 20.52
C GLU A 39 4.44 -31.48 20.59
N ASN A 40 3.98 -31.04 21.78
CA ASN A 40 2.61 -30.55 21.95
C ASN A 40 2.47 -29.12 21.46
N LEU A 41 3.52 -28.31 21.64
CA LEU A 41 3.61 -26.96 21.10
C LEU A 41 3.43 -26.97 19.58
N GLN A 42 4.10 -27.88 18.86
CA GLN A 42 3.93 -28.03 17.41
C GLN A 42 2.50 -28.39 17.00
N LYS A 43 1.86 -29.33 17.71
CA LYS A 43 0.45 -29.69 17.47
C LYS A 43 -0.48 -28.50 17.66
N ILE A 44 -0.25 -27.72 18.72
CA ILE A 44 -0.99 -26.50 19.03
C ILE A 44 -0.77 -25.44 17.94
N CYS A 45 0.47 -25.24 17.51
CA CYS A 45 0.83 -24.29 16.46
C CYS A 45 0.15 -24.63 15.13
N HIS A 46 0.14 -25.92 14.76
CA HIS A 46 -0.55 -26.40 13.57
C HIS A 46 -2.06 -26.17 13.67
N TRP A 47 -2.66 -26.47 14.83
CA TRP A 47 -4.10 -26.29 15.04
C TRP A 47 -4.54 -24.81 15.04
N LEU A 48 -3.73 -23.93 15.64
CA LEU A 48 -3.99 -22.49 15.67
C LEU A 48 -3.55 -21.77 14.39
N ASN A 49 -2.84 -22.47 13.48
CA ASN A 49 -2.17 -21.90 12.32
C ASN A 49 -1.27 -20.70 12.69
N VAL A 50 -0.50 -20.86 13.76
CA VAL A 50 0.45 -19.87 14.27
C VAL A 50 1.86 -20.44 14.30
N ARG A 51 2.86 -19.56 14.37
CA ARG A 51 4.27 -19.95 14.47
C ARG A 51 4.63 -20.40 15.89
N GLU A 52 5.53 -21.38 15.97
CA GLU A 52 6.10 -21.86 17.24
C GLU A 52 6.86 -20.75 17.95
N GLU A 53 7.65 -19.97 17.20
CA GLU A 53 8.45 -18.88 17.78
C GLU A 53 7.60 -17.77 18.37
N TRP A 54 6.42 -17.52 17.79
CA TRP A 54 5.46 -16.56 18.33
C TRP A 54 4.82 -17.07 19.63
N LEU A 55 4.49 -18.36 19.70
CA LEU A 55 3.82 -18.93 20.86
C LEU A 55 4.79 -19.19 22.03
N GLU A 56 6.06 -19.42 21.74
CA GLU A 56 7.11 -19.66 22.74
C GLU A 56 7.77 -18.36 23.23
N TYR A 57 8.08 -17.43 22.33
CA TYR A 57 8.86 -16.23 22.66
C TYR A 57 8.09 -14.92 22.49
N GLY A 58 6.89 -14.94 21.87
CA GLY A 58 6.16 -13.72 21.51
C GLY A 58 6.90 -12.84 20.50
N ARG A 59 7.94 -13.37 19.85
CA ARG A 59 8.73 -12.69 18.83
C ARG A 59 8.28 -13.17 17.45
N GLU A 60 8.43 -12.32 16.44
CA GLU A 60 7.99 -12.54 15.06
C GLU A 60 6.47 -12.42 14.84
N PRO A 61 5.99 -12.29 13.58
CA PRO A 61 4.57 -12.25 13.28
C PRO A 61 3.89 -13.59 13.59
N MET A 62 2.69 -13.52 14.18
CA MET A 62 1.87 -14.67 14.59
C MET A 62 1.65 -15.70 13.49
N ARG A 63 1.57 -15.26 12.22
CA ARG A 63 1.37 -16.11 11.04
C ARG A 63 2.47 -15.87 10.01
N ARG A 64 2.84 -16.92 9.28
CA ARG A 64 3.70 -16.78 8.07
C ARG A 64 2.98 -15.89 7.05
N GLY A 65 3.60 -14.78 6.66
CA GLY A 65 3.04 -13.82 5.70
C GLY A 65 2.20 -12.70 6.30
N ALA A 66 1.91 -12.72 7.61
CA ALA A 66 1.62 -11.47 8.31
C ALA A 66 2.95 -10.71 8.31
N ALA A 67 3.06 -9.64 7.52
CA ALA A 67 4.28 -8.87 7.45
C ALA A 67 4.70 -8.52 8.89
N SER A 68 5.87 -9.02 9.33
CA SER A 68 6.63 -8.30 10.32
C SER A 68 6.85 -6.93 9.70
N SER A 69 6.03 -5.95 10.08
CA SER A 69 6.34 -4.56 9.82
C SER A 69 7.50 -4.20 10.73
N GLU A 70 8.69 -4.68 10.38
CA GLU A 70 9.93 -4.13 10.88
C GLU A 70 9.89 -2.65 10.48
N PRO A 71 9.83 -1.71 11.44
CA PRO A 71 9.57 -0.29 11.15
C PRO A 71 10.60 0.29 10.17
N TYR A 72 11.80 -0.29 10.13
CA TYR A 72 12.86 0.08 9.22
C TYR A 72 12.55 -0.22 7.73
N ARG A 73 11.87 -1.34 7.42
CA ARG A 73 11.54 -1.70 6.02
C ARG A 73 10.44 -0.82 5.43
N VAL A 74 9.54 -0.30 6.26
CA VAL A 74 8.44 0.55 5.82
C VAL A 74 8.96 1.92 5.38
N GLU A 75 9.90 2.49 6.14
CA GLU A 75 10.51 3.79 5.84
C GLU A 75 11.35 3.75 4.55
N GLU A 76 12.21 2.74 4.38
CA GLU A 76 13.02 2.57 3.16
C GLU A 76 12.12 2.43 1.91
N HIS A 77 11.08 1.60 2.00
CA HIS A 77 10.14 1.42 0.91
C HIS A 77 9.34 2.69 0.58
N ALA A 78 8.95 3.48 1.60
CA ALA A 78 8.28 4.74 1.40
C ALA A 78 9.16 5.76 0.67
N GLN A 79 10.46 5.79 0.97
CA GLN A 79 11.43 6.66 0.31
C GLN A 79 11.61 6.26 -1.17
N GLU A 80 11.71 4.98 -1.47
CA GLU A 80 11.76 4.48 -2.85
C GLU A 80 10.51 4.89 -3.64
N LEU A 81 9.32 4.73 -3.06
CA LEU A 81 8.06 5.13 -3.69
C LEU A 81 7.97 6.64 -3.88
N ALA A 82 8.48 7.43 -2.94
CA ALA A 82 8.51 8.89 -3.03
C ALA A 82 9.38 9.37 -4.21
N GLN A 83 10.49 8.69 -4.49
CA GLN A 83 11.35 8.99 -5.65
C GLN A 83 10.65 8.71 -6.99
N LEU A 84 9.74 7.73 -7.02
CA LEU A 84 8.95 7.39 -8.21
C LEU A 84 7.68 8.24 -8.37
N ALA A 85 7.25 8.92 -7.30
CA ALA A 85 6.03 9.71 -7.29
C ALA A 85 6.22 11.08 -7.99
N SER A 86 5.20 11.50 -8.73
CA SER A 86 5.15 12.88 -9.24
C SER A 86 5.02 13.91 -8.10
N PRO A 87 5.42 15.18 -8.29
CA PRO A 87 5.27 16.22 -7.26
C PRO A 87 3.83 16.39 -6.78
N ARG A 88 2.85 16.19 -7.67
CA ARG A 88 1.43 16.26 -7.32
C ARG A 88 0.99 15.09 -6.44
N SER A 89 1.38 13.86 -6.79
CA SER A 89 1.02 12.67 -6.00
C SER A 89 1.69 12.68 -4.63
N LEU A 90 2.95 13.10 -4.55
CA LEU A 90 3.69 13.18 -3.29
C LEU A 90 3.01 14.15 -2.31
N ARG A 91 2.57 15.32 -2.78
CA ARG A 91 1.79 16.26 -1.95
C ARG A 91 0.50 15.64 -1.40
N MET A 92 -0.22 14.87 -2.21
CA MET A 92 -1.45 14.21 -1.76
C MET A 92 -1.16 13.15 -0.69
N LEU A 93 -0.12 12.33 -0.90
CA LEU A 93 0.31 11.33 0.07
C LEU A 93 0.73 11.98 1.40
N ASN A 94 1.48 13.07 1.37
CA ASN A 94 1.85 13.81 2.57
C ASN A 94 0.64 14.41 3.30
N ASN A 95 -0.35 14.93 2.56
CA ASN A 95 -1.57 15.44 3.18
C ASN A 95 -2.35 14.34 3.91
N ILE A 96 -2.44 13.15 3.31
CA ILE A 96 -3.09 11.99 3.94
C ILE A 96 -2.30 11.54 5.17
N ALA A 97 -0.96 11.48 5.08
CA ALA A 97 -0.09 11.13 6.20
C ALA A 97 -0.24 12.11 7.37
N GLN A 98 -0.28 13.42 7.08
CA GLN A 98 -0.48 14.44 8.11
C GLN A 98 -1.87 14.34 8.75
N ALA A 99 -2.92 14.12 7.95
CA ALA A 99 -4.27 13.92 8.49
C ALA A 99 -4.35 12.68 9.40
N ALA A 100 -3.64 11.61 9.08
CA ALA A 100 -3.53 10.42 9.93
C ALA A 100 -2.77 10.72 11.24
N GLN A 101 -1.64 11.44 11.19
CA GLN A 101 -0.88 11.84 12.38
C GLN A 101 -1.69 12.73 13.32
N ASP A 102 -2.49 13.63 12.76
CA ASP A 102 -3.35 14.54 13.53
C ASP A 102 -4.64 13.86 14.04
N GLY A 103 -4.87 12.58 13.72
CA GLY A 103 -6.10 11.85 14.07
C GLY A 103 -7.36 12.38 13.38
N ARG A 104 -7.22 13.08 12.24
CA ARG A 104 -8.32 13.68 11.46
C ARG A 104 -8.86 12.78 10.36
N LEU A 105 -8.28 11.59 10.18
CA LEU A 105 -8.74 10.61 9.21
C LEU A 105 -9.96 9.88 9.77
N THR A 106 -11.13 10.06 9.14
CA THR A 106 -12.38 9.44 9.58
C THR A 106 -12.55 8.03 9.00
N GLU A 107 -13.51 7.26 9.54
CA GLU A 107 -13.85 5.93 9.01
C GLU A 107 -14.30 6.00 7.54
N ASP A 108 -15.06 7.02 7.17
CA ASP A 108 -15.50 7.25 5.78
C ASP A 108 -14.31 7.50 4.85
N ASP A 109 -13.29 8.23 5.32
CA ASP A 109 -12.05 8.46 4.57
C ASP A 109 -11.27 7.15 4.36
N LEU A 110 -11.22 6.30 5.38
CA LEU A 110 -10.58 4.98 5.30
C LEU A 110 -11.27 4.09 4.26
N ILE A 111 -12.61 4.04 4.27
CA ILE A 111 -13.39 3.31 3.27
C ILE A 111 -13.09 3.81 1.86
N LEU A 112 -13.01 5.13 1.67
CA LEU A 112 -12.68 5.70 0.36
C LEU A 112 -11.26 5.34 -0.10
N LEU A 113 -10.28 5.39 0.81
CA LEU A 113 -8.91 4.99 0.52
C LEU A 113 -8.81 3.51 0.14
N GLU A 114 -9.54 2.63 0.83
CA GLU A 114 -9.62 1.21 0.50
C GLU A 114 -10.20 0.99 -0.90
N GLN A 115 -11.30 1.68 -1.23
CA GLN A 115 -11.89 1.62 -2.57
C GLN A 115 -10.91 2.10 -3.66
N ILE A 116 -10.17 3.18 -3.40
CA ILE A 116 -9.16 3.69 -4.33
C ILE A 116 -8.04 2.67 -4.53
N ALA A 117 -7.54 2.06 -3.44
CA ALA A 117 -6.48 1.06 -3.49
C ALA A 117 -6.91 -0.16 -4.32
N ASN A 118 -8.10 -0.70 -4.05
CA ASN A 118 -8.66 -1.83 -4.79
C ASN A 118 -8.84 -1.49 -6.29
N ARG A 119 -9.31 -0.29 -6.61
CA ARG A 119 -9.43 0.18 -7.99
C ARG A 119 -8.09 0.26 -8.72
N ILE A 120 -7.04 0.71 -8.04
CA ILE A 120 -5.68 0.78 -8.61
C ILE A 120 -5.12 -0.62 -8.83
N ALA A 121 -5.26 -1.51 -7.84
CA ALA A 121 -4.78 -2.90 -7.92
C ALA A 121 -5.48 -3.71 -9.02
N ALA A 122 -6.78 -3.48 -9.23
CA ALA A 122 -7.56 -4.13 -10.29
C ALA A 122 -7.22 -3.63 -11.71
N ARG A 123 -6.43 -2.56 -11.84
CA ARG A 123 -6.08 -1.99 -13.15
C ARG A 123 -4.81 -2.68 -13.69
N PRO A 124 -4.88 -3.41 -14.82
CA PRO A 124 -3.70 -4.07 -15.39
C PRO A 124 -2.66 -3.02 -15.83
N ALA A 125 -1.40 -3.26 -15.49
CA ALA A 125 -0.29 -2.34 -15.72
C ALA A 125 -0.18 -1.91 -17.19
N GLU A 126 -0.37 -2.84 -18.13
CA GLU A 126 -0.26 -2.63 -19.59
C GLU A 126 -1.20 -1.53 -20.11
N LYS A 127 -2.48 -1.50 -19.68
CA LYS A 127 -3.46 -0.49 -20.12
C LYS A 127 -3.14 0.94 -19.67
N THR A 128 -2.22 1.11 -18.73
CA THR A 128 -1.83 2.43 -18.21
C THR A 128 -0.68 3.04 -19.01
N TYR A 129 0.23 2.22 -19.55
CA TYR A 129 1.31 2.66 -20.43
C TYR A 129 0.77 3.08 -21.80
N GLU A 130 -0.08 2.27 -22.43
CA GLU A 130 -0.68 2.56 -23.75
C GLU A 130 -1.52 3.84 -23.73
N ARG A 131 -2.32 4.05 -22.67
CA ARG A 131 -3.15 5.26 -22.53
C ARG A 131 -2.32 6.51 -22.29
N ARG A 132 -1.17 6.40 -21.60
CA ARG A 132 -0.23 7.53 -21.42
C ARG A 132 0.48 7.86 -22.72
N GLN A 133 0.96 6.86 -23.47
CA GLN A 133 1.60 7.07 -24.78
C GLN A 133 0.63 7.71 -25.78
N SER A 134 -0.59 7.17 -25.92
CA SER A 134 -1.61 7.73 -26.81
C SER A 134 -2.00 9.17 -26.44
N ASN A 135 -2.11 9.49 -25.15
CA ASN A 135 -2.40 10.86 -24.72
C ASN A 135 -1.21 11.82 -24.97
N GLN A 136 0.03 11.36 -24.80
CA GLN A 136 1.23 12.15 -25.11
C GLN A 136 1.39 12.39 -26.61
N GLU A 137 1.10 11.40 -27.46
CA GLU A 137 1.09 11.55 -28.92
C GLU A 137 0.04 12.57 -29.37
N ARG A 138 -1.16 12.52 -28.81
CA ARG A 138 -2.22 13.50 -29.08
C ARG A 138 -1.83 14.91 -28.61
N LEU A 139 -1.12 15.03 -27.50
CA LEU A 139 -0.63 16.32 -27.01
C LEU A 139 0.48 16.88 -27.91
N LYS A 140 1.42 16.03 -28.34
CA LYS A 140 2.47 16.41 -29.31
C LYS A 140 1.90 16.82 -30.67
N ALA A 141 0.92 16.09 -31.19
CA ALA A 141 0.24 16.43 -32.45
C ALA A 141 -0.52 17.76 -32.36
N LYS A 142 -1.14 18.06 -31.22
CA LYS A 142 -1.79 19.36 -30.97
C LYS A 142 -0.79 20.51 -30.89
N LEU A 143 0.38 20.30 -30.30
CA LEU A 143 1.44 21.30 -30.23
C LEU A 143 2.07 21.54 -31.61
N GLY A 144 2.35 20.48 -32.39
CA GLY A 144 2.90 20.60 -33.74
C GLY A 144 1.95 21.23 -34.77
N ASN A 145 0.64 21.03 -34.63
CA ASN A 145 -0.36 21.67 -35.51
C ASN A 145 -0.59 23.16 -35.17
N ASN A 146 -0.22 23.60 -33.96
CA ASN A 146 -0.39 25.00 -33.56
C ASN A 146 0.72 25.90 -34.12
N ASP A 147 1.93 25.37 -34.35
CA ASP A 147 3.03 26.12 -34.99
C ASP A 147 2.76 26.43 -36.47
N LEU A 148 2.16 25.52 -37.24
CA LEU A 148 1.80 25.74 -38.66
C LEU A 148 0.68 26.78 -38.88
N SER A 149 -0.02 27.17 -37.80
CA SER A 149 -1.07 28.18 -37.83
C SER A 149 -0.53 29.59 -37.55
N ALA A 150 0.63 29.71 -36.89
CA ALA A 150 1.25 30.99 -36.55
C ALA A 150 2.02 31.62 -37.73
N GLU A 151 2.57 30.81 -38.65
CA GLU A 151 3.33 31.32 -39.80
C GLU A 151 2.48 31.82 -40.98
N ARG A 152 1.15 31.61 -40.97
CA ARG A 152 0.26 32.09 -42.04
C ARG A 152 -0.21 33.53 -41.89
N ASN A 153 0.15 34.23 -40.81
CA ASN A 153 -0.29 35.60 -40.55
C ASN A 153 0.90 36.58 -40.40
N ARG A 154 1.87 36.49 -41.32
CA ARG A 154 2.86 37.55 -41.52
C ARG A 154 2.25 38.56 -42.51
N PRO A 155 2.04 39.84 -42.14
CA PRO A 155 1.56 40.83 -43.09
C PRO A 155 2.62 41.03 -44.17
N ALA A 156 2.27 40.71 -45.42
CA ALA A 156 2.99 41.12 -46.60
C ALA A 156 2.75 42.63 -46.81
N GLY A 157 3.81 43.43 -46.75
CA GLY A 157 3.76 44.83 -47.19
C GLY A 157 4.38 45.82 -46.21
N ALA A 158 5.70 45.95 -46.25
CA ALA A 158 6.34 47.25 -46.04
C ALA A 158 7.36 47.40 -47.17
N ALA A 159 6.84 47.88 -48.31
CA ALA A 159 7.65 48.32 -49.42
C ALA A 159 8.49 49.52 -48.96
N THR A 160 9.78 49.41 -49.24
CA THR A 160 10.71 50.49 -49.59
C THR A 160 10.07 51.84 -49.92
N GLU A 161 10.49 52.89 -49.21
CA GLU A 161 10.75 54.19 -49.82
C GLU A 161 12.11 54.77 -49.35
N PRO A 162 12.82 55.50 -50.23
CA PRO A 162 14.19 56.00 -50.01
C PRO A 162 14.24 57.51 -49.71
N GLU A 163 15.45 58.09 -49.72
CA GLU A 163 15.82 59.53 -49.70
C GLU A 163 16.11 60.09 -48.28
N ALA A 164 17.37 60.29 -47.87
CA ALA A 164 18.35 61.32 -48.27
C ALA A 164 18.19 62.68 -47.53
N GLY A 165 19.26 63.10 -46.83
CA GLY A 165 19.68 64.51 -46.78
C GLY A 165 19.64 65.28 -45.44
N GLY A 166 20.84 65.69 -44.99
CA GLY A 166 21.14 66.95 -44.25
C GLY A 166 20.95 66.91 -42.73
N ASP A 167 21.85 67.43 -41.87
CA ASP A 167 23.13 68.15 -41.98
C ASP A 167 23.89 67.86 -40.66
#